data_AF-A0A652ZYJ3-F1
#
_entry.id   AF-A0A652ZYJ3-F1
#
_cell.length_a   1.000
_cell.length_b   1.000
_cell.length_c   1.000
_cell.angle_alpha   90.00
_cell.angle_beta   90.00
_cell.angle_gamma   90.00
#
_symmetry.space_group_name_H-M   'P 1'
#
loop_
_entity.id
_entity.type
_entity.pdbx_description
1 polymer ?
#
loop_
_entity_poly.entity_id
_entity_poly.type
_entity_poly.pdbx_seq_one_letter_code
_entity_poly.pdbx_strand_id
1 'polypeptide(L)'
;MRGKGVNSLYGKIMLALGFALLWSGCGISTTAYLYPPLDFSVDQSSITIRNNGLNYESSEGVNQTFKGINIYYRIFQDKSNAQGKQNDLLTLKEGYEGNPDAFMNYAETQGFCYMRKATSSAQPTVIIAANNESLHTISTTTWELDNDSNYILVRNINRPENNFLEKNFDADDQDYTGNDSTGGGTFHMVLFAVSYGEDSIGAPVYSDPFIADSILEF
;
A
#
# COMPACT_ATOMS: atom_id res chain seq x y z
N MET A 1 -47.02 -59.32 6.95
CA MET A 1 -46.13 -59.26 8.13
C MET A 1 -45.07 -58.22 7.87
N ARG A 2 -44.99 -57.19 8.72
CA ARG A 2 -44.12 -56.00 8.56
C ARG A 2 -42.63 -56.39 8.67
N GLY A 3 -41.84 -56.00 7.68
CA GLY A 3 -40.38 -56.08 7.72
C GLY A 3 -39.83 -55.15 8.81
N LYS A 4 -39.00 -55.70 9.69
CA LYS A 4 -38.31 -54.96 10.75
C LYS A 4 -37.20 -54.13 10.10
N GLY A 5 -37.36 -52.80 10.08
CA GLY A 5 -36.31 -51.86 9.70
C GLY A 5 -35.14 -51.96 10.66
N VAL A 6 -33.98 -52.33 10.13
CA VAL A 6 -32.72 -52.38 10.87
C VAL A 6 -32.30 -50.92 11.14
N ASN A 7 -32.71 -50.40 12.30
CA ASN A 7 -32.15 -49.17 12.87
C ASN A 7 -30.72 -49.46 13.34
N SER A 8 -29.77 -49.59 12.40
CA SER A 8 -28.36 -49.75 12.72
C SER A 8 -27.86 -48.47 13.37
N LEU A 9 -27.44 -48.58 14.63
CA LEU A 9 -26.81 -47.51 15.42
C LEU A 9 -25.63 -46.87 14.64
N TYR A 10 -24.92 -47.66 13.84
CA TYR A 10 -23.83 -47.23 12.97
C TYR A 10 -24.30 -46.29 11.84
N GLY A 11 -25.51 -46.49 11.30
CA GLY A 11 -26.08 -45.60 10.29
C GLY A 11 -26.43 -44.22 10.83
N LYS A 12 -26.87 -44.15 12.10
CA LYS A 12 -27.13 -42.87 12.79
C LYS A 12 -25.84 -42.13 13.15
N ILE A 13 -24.81 -42.86 13.56
CA ILE A 13 -23.49 -42.30 13.89
C ILE A 13 -22.78 -41.79 12.63
N MET A 14 -22.81 -42.55 11.52
CA MET A 14 -22.26 -42.12 10.22
C MET A 14 -22.98 -40.90 9.65
N LEU A 15 -24.31 -40.82 9.80
CA LEU A 15 -25.08 -39.66 9.39
C LEU A 15 -24.73 -38.42 10.24
N ALA A 16 -24.59 -38.58 11.55
CA ALA A 16 -24.21 -37.50 12.45
C ALA A 16 -22.77 -36.98 12.19
N LEU A 17 -21.82 -37.88 11.93
CA LEU A 17 -20.45 -37.52 11.52
C LEU A 17 -20.42 -36.83 10.15
N GLY A 18 -21.26 -37.27 9.20
CA GLY A 18 -21.42 -36.60 7.90
C GLY A 18 -21.95 -35.17 8.03
N PHE A 19 -22.93 -34.93 8.89
CA PHE A 19 -23.44 -33.57 9.17
C PHE A 19 -22.45 -32.70 9.94
N ALA A 20 -21.67 -33.27 10.87
CA ALA A 20 -20.63 -32.54 11.59
C ALA A 20 -19.49 -32.08 10.67
N LEU A 21 -19.10 -32.91 9.70
CA LEU A 21 -18.07 -32.57 8.71
C LEU A 21 -18.53 -31.50 7.71
N LEU A 22 -19.83 -31.43 7.41
CA LEU A 22 -20.43 -30.40 6.57
C LEU A 22 -20.47 -29.02 7.27
N TRP A 23 -20.46 -28.97 8.61
CA TRP A 23 -20.41 -27.72 9.37
C TRP A 23 -18.98 -27.22 9.62
N SER A 24 -17.96 -28.09 9.54
CA SER A 24 -16.55 -27.69 9.63
C SER A 24 -15.94 -27.21 8.31
N GLY A 25 -16.72 -27.19 7.21
CA GLY A 25 -16.22 -27.02 5.85
C GLY A 25 -16.42 -25.65 5.20
N CYS A 26 -16.93 -24.64 5.90
CA CYS A 26 -17.15 -23.30 5.33
C CYS A 26 -16.62 -22.20 6.25
N GLY A 27 -15.34 -22.29 6.64
CA GLY A 27 -14.57 -21.06 6.83
C GLY A 27 -14.23 -20.54 5.44
N ILE A 28 -15.16 -19.83 4.80
CA ILE A 28 -14.81 -19.06 3.61
C ILE A 28 -13.70 -18.14 4.12
N SER A 29 -12.46 -18.36 3.69
CA SER A 29 -11.37 -17.42 3.92
C SER A 29 -11.79 -16.16 3.19
N THR A 30 -12.56 -15.31 3.85
CA THR A 30 -12.83 -13.96 3.39
C THR A 30 -11.48 -13.29 3.45
N THR A 31 -10.79 -13.26 2.31
CA THR A 31 -9.59 -12.45 2.14
C THR A 31 -9.92 -11.07 2.70
N ALA A 32 -9.16 -10.65 3.71
CA ALA A 32 -9.42 -9.39 4.38
C ALA A 32 -9.36 -8.28 3.31
N TYR A 33 -10.44 -7.54 3.15
CA TYR A 33 -10.52 -6.46 2.18
C TYR A 33 -10.19 -5.15 2.90
N LEU A 34 -9.21 -4.43 2.38
CA LEU A 34 -8.90 -3.09 2.85
C LEU A 34 -9.46 -2.07 1.88
N TYR A 35 -10.09 -1.04 2.43
CA TYR A 35 -10.53 0.12 1.68
C TYR A 35 -9.35 1.04 1.39
N PRO A 36 -9.27 1.64 0.18
CA PRO A 36 -8.26 2.65 -0.13
C PRO A 36 -8.33 3.82 0.84
N PRO A 37 -7.24 4.60 0.99
CA PRO A 37 -7.28 5.87 1.72
C PRO A 37 -8.49 6.70 1.30
N LEU A 38 -9.14 7.36 2.26
CA LEU A 38 -10.28 8.22 1.98
C LEU A 38 -9.85 9.50 1.25
N ASP A 39 -8.63 9.96 1.53
CA ASP A 39 -8.03 11.14 0.93
C ASP A 39 -6.51 10.94 0.77
N PHE A 40 -5.98 11.40 -0.35
CA PHE A 40 -4.55 11.46 -0.63
C PHE A 40 -4.24 12.64 -1.55
N SER A 41 -3.68 13.70 -0.97
CA SER A 41 -3.35 14.94 -1.68
C SER A 41 -1.86 15.25 -1.57
N VAL A 42 -1.35 15.90 -2.61
CA VAL A 42 0.05 16.27 -2.78
C VAL A 42 0.10 17.74 -3.19
N ASP A 43 0.74 18.54 -2.36
CA ASP A 43 1.06 19.94 -2.60
C ASP A 43 2.58 20.14 -2.55
N GLN A 44 3.06 21.29 -3.02
CA GLN A 44 4.51 21.59 -3.07
C GLN A 44 5.23 21.44 -1.72
N SER A 45 4.53 21.66 -0.61
CA SER A 45 5.11 21.64 0.74
C SER A 45 4.64 20.49 1.62
N SER A 46 3.69 19.68 1.15
CA SER A 46 3.12 18.63 1.96
C SER A 46 2.43 17.51 1.18
N ILE A 47 2.48 16.31 1.74
CA ILE A 47 1.60 15.20 1.37
C ILE A 47 0.60 15.03 2.51
N THR A 48 -0.70 14.97 2.19
CA THR A 48 -1.76 14.76 3.17
C THR A 48 -2.53 13.49 2.88
N ILE A 49 -2.86 12.74 3.94
CA ILE A 49 -3.46 11.41 3.85
C ILE A 49 -4.54 11.27 4.92
N ARG A 50 -5.65 10.64 4.55
CA ARG A 50 -6.69 10.22 5.51
C ARG A 50 -7.01 8.74 5.33
N ASN A 51 -6.99 7.99 6.42
CA ASN A 51 -7.50 6.62 6.44
C ASN A 51 -9.02 6.58 6.21
N ASN A 52 -9.50 5.50 5.62
CA ASN A 52 -10.92 5.22 5.49
C ASN A 52 -11.42 4.46 6.73
N GLY A 53 -12.38 5.03 7.47
CA GLY A 53 -12.91 4.41 8.69
C GLY A 53 -13.56 3.04 8.48
N LEU A 54 -13.88 2.67 7.25
CA LEU A 54 -14.34 1.32 6.89
C LEU A 54 -13.25 0.24 7.10
N ASN A 55 -11.98 0.63 7.25
CA ASN A 55 -10.89 -0.28 7.61
C ASN A 55 -10.95 -0.74 9.08
N TYR A 56 -11.81 -0.16 9.91
CA TYR A 56 -12.02 -0.61 11.29
C TYR A 56 -13.06 -1.72 11.35
N GLU A 57 -12.63 -2.92 11.77
CA GLU A 57 -13.52 -4.06 11.99
C GLU A 57 -13.64 -4.36 13.49
N SER A 58 -14.81 -4.08 14.06
CA SER A 58 -15.08 -4.24 15.49
C SER A 58 -14.84 -5.67 16.01
N SER A 59 -15.07 -6.69 15.17
CA SER A 59 -14.87 -8.10 15.51
C SER A 59 -13.41 -8.53 15.57
N GLU A 60 -12.49 -7.79 14.94
CA GLU A 60 -11.04 -8.02 15.02
C GLU A 60 -10.42 -7.47 16.32
N GLY A 61 -11.15 -6.61 17.04
CA GLY A 61 -10.71 -6.05 18.32
C GLY A 61 -9.38 -5.30 18.21
N VAL A 62 -8.39 -5.63 19.05
CA VAL A 62 -7.07 -4.97 19.01
C VAL A 62 -6.18 -5.43 17.84
N ASN A 63 -6.51 -6.58 17.23
CA ASN A 63 -5.70 -7.20 16.18
C ASN A 63 -6.28 -6.88 14.80
N GLN A 64 -6.44 -5.58 14.53
CA GLN A 64 -6.95 -5.10 13.25
C GLN A 64 -6.07 -5.60 12.09
N THR A 65 -6.66 -6.05 10.98
CA THR A 65 -5.96 -6.36 9.73
C THR A 65 -5.20 -5.12 9.25
N PHE A 66 -5.88 -3.97 9.21
CA PHE A 66 -5.29 -2.69 8.83
C PHE A 66 -4.20 -2.25 9.82
N LYS A 67 -3.00 -1.94 9.31
CA LYS A 67 -1.85 -1.46 10.10
C LYS A 67 -1.51 0.02 9.81
N GLY A 68 -1.98 0.57 8.69
CA GLY A 68 -1.71 1.94 8.28
C GLY A 68 -1.66 2.10 6.76
N ILE A 69 -0.93 3.10 6.28
CA ILE A 69 -0.90 3.47 4.85
C ILE A 69 0.53 3.44 4.33
N ASN A 70 0.73 2.76 3.20
CA ASN A 70 1.96 2.82 2.43
C ASN A 70 1.86 3.89 1.35
N ILE A 71 2.94 4.66 1.20
CA ILE A 71 3.10 5.60 0.10
C ILE A 71 4.21 5.06 -0.80
N TYR A 72 3.94 5.02 -2.10
CA TYR A 72 4.89 4.64 -3.12
C TYR A 72 5.16 5.84 -4.01
N TYR A 73 6.39 5.92 -4.50
CA TYR A 73 6.81 7.04 -5.31
C TYR A 73 7.82 6.65 -6.38
N ARG A 74 7.86 7.46 -7.43
CA ARG A 74 8.89 7.45 -8.46
C ARG A 74 9.23 8.89 -8.84
N ILE A 75 10.51 9.17 -9.02
CA ILE A 75 11.02 10.53 -9.30
C ILE A 75 11.25 10.67 -10.81
N PHE A 76 11.21 11.86 -11.35
CA PHE A 76 11.49 12.15 -12.76
C PHE A 76 12.12 13.53 -12.83
N GLN A 77 13.09 13.70 -13.72
CA GLN A 77 13.59 15.04 -14.05
C GLN A 77 12.69 15.72 -15.11
N ASP A 78 12.12 14.95 -16.04
CA ASP A 78 11.22 15.46 -17.07
C ASP A 78 9.75 15.43 -16.59
N LYS A 79 9.10 16.60 -16.58
CA LYS A 79 7.70 16.75 -16.16
C LYS A 79 6.72 15.97 -17.04
N SER A 80 6.95 15.91 -18.35
CA SER A 80 6.06 15.18 -19.27
C SER A 80 6.12 13.68 -19.02
N ASN A 81 7.31 13.14 -18.70
CA ASN A 81 7.47 11.74 -18.32
C ASN A 81 6.75 11.44 -17.00
N ALA A 82 6.86 12.32 -16.01
CA ALA A 82 6.12 12.21 -14.74
C ALA A 82 4.61 12.19 -14.97
N GLN A 83 4.10 13.13 -15.79
CA GLN A 83 2.68 13.21 -16.16
C GLN A 83 2.21 11.96 -16.93
N GLY A 84 3.01 11.50 -17.88
CA GLY A 84 2.75 10.24 -18.59
C GLY A 84 2.62 9.07 -17.62
N LYS A 85 3.55 8.95 -16.66
CA LYS A 85 3.51 7.87 -15.68
C LYS A 85 2.32 7.96 -14.72
N GLN A 86 1.94 9.16 -14.28
CA GLN A 86 0.74 9.36 -13.47
C GLN A 86 -0.53 8.92 -14.24
N ASN A 87 -0.64 9.29 -15.51
CA ASN A 87 -1.75 8.88 -16.37
C ASN A 87 -1.79 7.36 -16.61
N ASP A 88 -0.63 6.72 -16.78
CA ASP A 88 -0.54 5.26 -16.85
C ASP A 88 -1.12 4.61 -15.59
N LEU A 89 -0.76 5.11 -14.40
CA LEU A 89 -1.28 4.59 -13.14
C LEU A 89 -2.80 4.79 -13.01
N LEU A 90 -3.31 5.96 -13.40
CA LEU A 90 -4.75 6.25 -13.39
C LEU A 90 -5.52 5.30 -14.30
N THR A 91 -5.01 5.07 -15.51
CA THR A 91 -5.64 4.16 -16.49
C THR A 91 -5.59 2.71 -16.01
N LEU A 92 -4.46 2.29 -15.45
CA LEU A 92 -4.27 0.90 -15.01
C LEU A 92 -4.99 0.57 -13.73
N LYS A 93 -5.19 1.55 -12.83
CA LYS A 93 -5.98 1.37 -11.61
C LYS A 93 -7.34 0.76 -11.92
N GLU A 94 -8.01 1.22 -12.98
CA GLU A 94 -9.31 0.67 -13.42
C GLU A 94 -9.19 -0.79 -13.88
N GLY A 95 -8.10 -1.14 -14.57
CA GLY A 95 -7.84 -2.51 -15.03
C GLY A 95 -7.48 -3.51 -13.92
N TYR A 96 -7.08 -3.01 -12.75
CA TYR A 96 -6.72 -3.81 -11.58
C TYR A 96 -7.71 -3.68 -10.42
N GLU A 97 -8.90 -3.10 -10.65
CA GLU A 97 -9.91 -2.93 -9.61
C GLU A 97 -10.24 -4.28 -8.92
N GLY A 98 -10.12 -4.31 -7.59
CA GLY A 98 -10.34 -5.54 -6.80
C GLY A 98 -9.19 -6.55 -6.88
N ASN A 99 -8.07 -6.21 -7.51
CA ASN A 99 -6.84 -6.99 -7.55
C ASN A 99 -5.60 -6.15 -7.19
N PRO A 100 -5.52 -5.68 -5.93
CA PRO A 100 -4.45 -4.78 -5.50
C PRO A 100 -3.06 -5.40 -5.58
N ASP A 101 -2.92 -6.72 -5.35
CA ASP A 101 -1.62 -7.40 -5.46
C ASP A 101 -1.04 -7.33 -6.88
N ALA A 102 -1.89 -7.47 -7.91
CA ALA A 102 -1.46 -7.35 -9.29
C ALA A 102 -1.05 -5.91 -9.64
N PHE A 103 -1.78 -4.91 -9.13
CA PHE A 103 -1.37 -3.50 -9.26
C PHE A 103 -0.02 -3.25 -8.58
N MET A 104 0.18 -3.77 -7.37
CA MET A 104 1.43 -3.60 -6.62
C MET A 104 2.61 -4.22 -7.37
N ASN A 105 2.46 -5.45 -7.86
CA ASN A 105 3.48 -6.11 -8.68
C ASN A 105 3.79 -5.31 -9.95
N TYR A 106 2.77 -4.77 -10.63
CA TYR A 106 2.99 -3.88 -11.76
C TYR A 106 3.78 -2.63 -11.35
N ALA A 107 3.36 -1.91 -10.31
CA ALA A 107 4.00 -0.69 -9.86
C ALA A 107 5.49 -0.91 -9.51
N GLU A 108 5.80 -2.01 -8.82
CA GLU A 108 7.18 -2.40 -8.51
C GLU A 108 8.00 -2.67 -9.79
N THR A 109 7.43 -3.37 -10.79
CA THR A 109 8.11 -3.58 -12.08
C THR A 109 8.32 -2.28 -12.86
N GLN A 110 7.51 -1.25 -12.57
CA GLN A 110 7.66 0.11 -13.10
C GLN A 110 8.59 0.98 -12.25
N GLY A 111 9.32 0.42 -11.28
CA GLY A 111 10.29 1.15 -10.48
C GLY A 111 9.70 2.03 -9.36
N PHE A 112 8.40 1.90 -9.08
CA PHE A 112 7.84 2.57 -7.89
C PHE A 112 8.41 1.97 -6.63
N CYS A 113 8.78 2.84 -5.69
CA CYS A 113 9.45 2.44 -4.48
C CYS A 113 8.70 2.90 -3.25
N TYR A 114 8.71 2.03 -2.26
CA TYR A 114 8.09 2.26 -0.97
C TYR A 114 8.79 3.39 -0.19
N MET A 115 8.02 4.34 0.32
CA MET A 115 8.48 5.42 1.20
C MET A 115 8.72 4.90 2.61
N ARG A 116 10.00 4.76 2.98
CA ARG A 116 10.43 4.19 4.25
C ARG A 116 10.61 5.25 5.33
N LYS A 117 10.28 4.89 6.58
CA LYS A 117 10.53 5.75 7.73
C LYS A 117 12.00 5.74 8.14
N ALA A 118 12.54 6.89 8.56
CA ALA A 118 13.90 7.05 9.09
C ALA A 118 14.21 6.06 10.23
N THR A 119 13.20 5.80 11.06
CA THR A 119 13.32 4.97 12.26
C THR A 119 13.06 3.48 12.01
N SER A 120 12.55 3.10 10.83
CA SER A 120 12.26 1.70 10.47
C SER A 120 12.00 1.55 8.97
N SER A 121 12.58 0.52 8.36
CA SER A 121 12.23 0.10 7.00
C SER A 121 10.95 -0.74 6.94
N ALA A 122 10.31 -1.04 8.07
CA ALA A 122 9.08 -1.82 8.12
C ALA A 122 7.87 -1.02 7.62
N GLN A 123 6.95 -1.72 6.98
CA GLN A 123 5.65 -1.18 6.61
C GLN A 123 4.76 -1.00 7.86
N PRO A 124 3.86 -0.01 7.90
CA PRO A 124 3.55 0.96 6.85
C PRO A 124 4.28 2.31 6.91
N THR A 125 4.19 3.11 5.83
CA THR A 125 4.80 4.46 5.76
C THR A 125 4.24 5.38 6.84
N VAL A 126 2.92 5.37 6.99
CA VAL A 126 2.20 6.11 8.03
C VAL A 126 1.45 5.09 8.88
N ILE A 127 1.86 4.97 10.14
CA ILE A 127 1.19 4.10 11.12
C ILE A 127 -0.05 4.84 11.60
N ILE A 128 -1.23 4.27 11.33
CA ILE A 128 -2.53 4.88 11.65
C ILE A 128 -3.37 3.76 12.26
N ALA A 129 -4.02 4.04 13.39
CA ALA A 129 -5.00 3.11 13.95
C ALA A 129 -6.22 3.02 13.03
N ALA A 130 -6.79 1.82 12.85
CA ALA A 130 -7.90 1.61 11.91
C ALA A 130 -9.13 2.51 12.16
N ASN A 131 -9.38 2.88 13.43
CA ASN A 131 -10.45 3.78 13.84
C ASN A 131 -10.08 5.28 13.79
N ASN A 132 -8.88 5.63 13.35
CA ASN A 132 -8.44 7.01 13.25
C ASN A 132 -8.60 7.51 11.81
N GLU A 133 -9.49 8.49 11.62
CA GLU A 133 -9.74 9.18 10.34
C GLU A 133 -9.19 10.61 10.35
N SER A 134 -8.30 10.94 11.27
CA SER A 134 -7.64 12.25 11.30
C SER A 134 -6.78 12.44 10.06
N LEU A 135 -6.62 13.70 9.63
CA LEU A 135 -5.71 14.05 8.54
C LEU A 135 -4.25 13.93 9.03
N HIS A 136 -3.45 13.17 8.31
CA HIS A 136 -2.01 13.04 8.54
C HIS A 136 -1.25 13.86 7.48
N THR A 137 -0.24 14.61 7.92
CA THR A 137 0.55 15.49 7.04
C THR A 137 2.02 15.14 7.12
N ILE A 138 2.66 15.00 5.97
CA ILE A 138 4.11 14.85 5.80
C ILE A 138 4.62 16.13 5.16
N SER A 139 5.59 16.81 5.77
CA SER A 139 6.23 17.97 5.13
C SER A 139 7.25 17.52 4.09
N THR A 140 7.21 18.15 2.92
CA THR A 140 8.15 17.91 1.81
C THR A 140 9.12 19.08 1.60
N THR A 141 9.00 20.14 2.41
CA THR A 141 9.77 21.41 2.27
C THR A 141 11.30 21.29 2.38
N THR A 142 11.79 20.13 2.76
CA THR A 142 13.19 19.84 3.06
C THR A 142 13.70 18.65 2.26
N TRP A 143 12.95 18.25 1.24
CA TRP A 143 13.32 17.17 0.35
C TRP A 143 14.21 17.74 -0.75
N GLU A 144 15.37 17.13 -0.94
CA GLU A 144 16.36 17.54 -1.93
C GLU A 144 17.03 16.30 -2.54
N LEU A 145 17.68 16.45 -3.70
CA LEU A 145 18.48 15.40 -4.32
C LEU A 145 19.97 15.71 -4.17
N ASP A 146 20.71 14.80 -3.55
CA ASP A 146 22.16 14.86 -3.37
C ASP A 146 22.88 13.94 -4.39
N ASN A 147 24.12 14.27 -4.77
CA ASN A 147 24.88 13.69 -5.88
C ASN A 147 26.27 13.15 -5.49
N ASP A 148 26.54 12.91 -4.19
CA ASP A 148 27.91 12.61 -3.73
C ASP A 148 28.46 11.23 -4.19
N SER A 149 27.64 10.32 -4.76
CA SER A 149 28.09 9.07 -5.45
C SER A 149 26.96 8.31 -6.16
N ASN A 150 25.71 8.52 -5.73
CA ASN A 150 24.46 8.11 -6.36
C ASN A 150 23.49 9.30 -6.20
N TYR A 151 22.44 9.38 -7.00
CA TYR A 151 21.37 10.34 -6.71
C TYR A 151 20.66 9.86 -5.44
N ILE A 152 20.61 10.69 -4.41
CA ILE A 152 19.98 10.34 -3.14
C ILE A 152 18.87 11.33 -2.87
N LEU A 153 17.62 10.87 -2.77
CA LEU A 153 16.55 11.71 -2.22
C LEU A 153 16.81 11.85 -0.72
N VAL A 154 17.35 12.99 -0.31
CA VAL A 154 17.58 13.34 1.08
C VAL A 154 16.29 13.93 1.64
N ARG A 155 15.74 13.22 2.63
CA ARG A 155 14.62 13.67 3.44
C ARG A 155 15.20 14.05 4.79
N ASN A 156 15.64 15.31 4.92
CA ASN A 156 16.60 15.77 5.93
C ASN A 156 16.40 15.14 7.34
N ILE A 157 17.27 14.19 7.71
CA ILE A 157 17.20 13.38 8.95
C ILE A 157 17.54 14.21 10.21
N ASN A 158 18.16 15.38 10.04
CA ASN A 158 18.63 16.22 11.15
C ASN A 158 17.57 17.19 11.69
N ARG A 159 16.31 17.10 11.23
CA ARG A 159 15.18 17.82 11.80
C ARG A 159 14.20 16.84 12.46
N PRO A 160 13.74 17.11 13.70
CA PRO A 160 12.85 16.22 14.45
C PRO A 160 11.48 15.97 13.79
N GLU A 161 11.17 16.67 12.70
CA GLU A 161 9.91 16.57 11.96
C GLU A 161 9.98 15.65 10.73
N ASN A 162 11.19 15.26 10.28
CA ASN A 162 11.38 14.44 9.08
C ASN A 162 11.66 12.98 9.44
N ASN A 163 10.62 12.17 9.29
CA ASN A 163 10.62 10.78 9.73
C ASN A 163 10.86 9.78 8.58
N PHE A 164 11.55 10.12 7.49
CA PHE A 164 11.70 9.26 6.31
C PHE A 164 13.17 9.06 5.89
N LEU A 165 13.56 7.84 5.47
CA LEU A 165 14.95 7.50 5.14
C LEU A 165 15.40 8.16 3.84
N GLU A 166 16.68 8.25 3.56
CA GLU A 166 17.11 8.57 2.20
C GLU A 166 16.93 7.37 1.25
N LYS A 167 16.83 7.61 -0.06
CA LYS A 167 16.86 6.53 -1.08
C LYS A 167 17.91 6.85 -2.12
N ASN A 168 18.77 5.87 -2.39
CA ASN A 168 19.69 5.86 -3.53
C ASN A 168 18.95 5.47 -4.81
N PHE A 169 19.24 6.16 -5.90
CA PHE A 169 18.83 5.82 -7.26
C PHE A 169 20.05 5.37 -8.06
N ASP A 170 19.86 4.37 -8.90
CA ASP A 170 20.92 3.85 -9.78
C ASP A 170 20.93 4.62 -11.11
N ALA A 171 22.07 4.68 -11.78
CA ALA A 171 22.22 5.44 -13.04
C ALA A 171 21.38 4.90 -14.22
N ASP A 172 20.90 3.66 -14.13
CA ASP A 172 20.07 3.00 -15.16
C ASP A 172 18.55 3.11 -14.87
N ASP A 173 18.17 3.69 -13.73
CA ASP A 173 16.78 3.97 -13.40
C ASP A 173 16.21 4.96 -14.45
N GLN A 174 15.05 4.69 -15.09
CA GLN A 174 14.51 5.62 -16.13
C GLN A 174 14.13 7.00 -15.58
N ASP A 175 14.10 7.12 -14.26
CA ASP A 175 14.08 8.33 -13.46
C ASP A 175 15.34 9.21 -13.65
N TYR A 176 16.28 8.71 -14.47
CA TYR A 176 17.54 9.30 -14.87
C TYR A 176 17.94 8.96 -16.34
N THR A 177 17.07 9.10 -17.34
CA THR A 177 17.57 9.08 -18.74
C THR A 177 18.15 10.43 -19.13
N GLY A 178 19.39 10.72 -18.73
CA GLY A 178 20.08 11.93 -19.18
C GLY A 178 21.54 11.98 -18.74
N ASN A 179 22.46 11.76 -19.68
CA ASN A 179 23.90 11.97 -19.55
C ASN A 179 24.33 13.42 -19.24
N ASP A 180 23.42 14.33 -18.88
CA ASP A 180 23.67 15.78 -18.75
C ASP A 180 23.07 16.41 -17.47
N SER A 181 22.88 15.66 -16.39
CA SER A 181 22.42 16.22 -15.10
C SER A 181 23.59 16.70 -14.24
N THR A 182 24.56 17.40 -14.84
CA THR A 182 25.57 18.17 -14.08
C THR A 182 25.02 19.46 -13.49
N GLY A 183 23.74 19.56 -13.14
CA GLY A 183 23.14 20.81 -12.67
C GLY A 183 21.87 20.61 -11.86
N GLY A 184 21.80 21.28 -10.71
CA GLY A 184 20.56 21.43 -9.94
C GLY A 184 19.40 21.87 -10.84
N GLY A 185 18.26 21.21 -10.66
CA GLY A 185 17.02 21.44 -11.40
C GLY A 185 15.82 20.99 -10.56
N THR A 186 14.62 21.32 -11.01
CA THR A 186 13.37 20.86 -10.38
C THR A 186 13.14 19.39 -10.70
N PHE A 187 12.75 18.62 -9.68
CA PHE A 187 12.37 17.23 -9.84
C PHE A 187 10.89 17.03 -9.59
N HIS A 188 10.36 15.97 -10.18
CA HIS A 188 8.95 15.65 -10.22
C HIS A 188 8.73 14.27 -9.60
N MET A 189 7.90 14.15 -8.59
CA MET A 189 7.60 12.86 -7.96
C MET A 189 6.14 12.49 -8.19
N VAL A 190 5.94 11.32 -8.79
CA VAL A 190 4.64 10.68 -8.94
C VAL A 190 4.41 9.82 -7.71
N LEU A 191 3.25 9.97 -7.07
CA LEU A 191 2.92 9.24 -5.85
C LEU A 191 1.59 8.49 -5.96
N PHE A 192 1.51 7.35 -5.29
CA PHE A 192 0.25 6.72 -4.94
C PHE A 192 0.31 6.17 -3.51
N ALA A 193 -0.85 5.93 -2.92
CA ALA A 193 -0.98 5.35 -1.60
C ALA A 193 -1.89 4.12 -1.61
N VAL A 194 -1.61 3.16 -0.73
CA VAL A 194 -2.46 1.99 -0.47
C VAL A 194 -2.62 1.83 1.04
N SER A 195 -3.80 1.43 1.47
CA SER A 195 -3.97 0.88 2.81
C SER A 195 -3.20 -0.43 2.90
N TYR A 196 -2.49 -0.62 4.00
CA TYR A 196 -1.66 -1.78 4.26
C TYR A 196 -2.14 -2.49 5.52
N GLY A 197 -2.17 -3.81 5.43
CA GLY A 197 -2.51 -4.68 6.52
C GLY A 197 -1.75 -5.99 6.47
N GLU A 198 -2.06 -6.83 7.45
CA GLU A 198 -1.58 -8.22 7.51
C GLU A 198 -2.76 -9.12 7.80
N ASP A 199 -2.87 -10.23 7.07
CA ASP A 199 -3.88 -11.24 7.33
C ASP A 199 -3.57 -12.08 8.58
N SER A 200 -4.41 -13.08 8.88
CA SER A 200 -4.26 -13.94 10.05
C SER A 200 -2.96 -14.76 10.12
N ILE A 201 -2.25 -14.92 9.00
CA ILE A 201 -0.95 -15.63 8.94
C ILE A 201 0.24 -14.67 8.79
N GLY A 202 -0.01 -13.36 8.80
CA GLY A 202 1.00 -12.31 8.65
C GLY A 202 1.38 -12.02 7.20
N ALA A 203 0.60 -12.49 6.22
CA ALA A 203 0.83 -12.13 4.83
C ALA A 203 0.34 -10.69 4.57
N PRO A 204 1.05 -9.90 3.74
CA PRO A 204 0.66 -8.54 3.46
C PRO A 204 -0.68 -8.49 2.71
N VAL A 205 -1.50 -7.50 3.07
CA VAL A 205 -2.78 -7.19 2.42
C VAL A 205 -2.74 -5.74 1.99
N TYR A 206 -3.14 -5.49 0.74
CA TYR A 206 -3.22 -4.15 0.17
C TYR A 206 -4.65 -3.80 -0.21
N SER A 207 -5.02 -2.52 -0.12
CA SER A 207 -6.22 -2.01 -0.81
C SER A 207 -5.92 -1.69 -2.26
N ASP A 208 -6.97 -1.41 -3.03
CA ASP A 208 -6.83 -0.69 -4.29
C ASP A 208 -6.03 0.62 -4.08
N PRO A 209 -5.30 1.11 -5.10
CA PRO A 209 -4.46 2.29 -4.97
C PRO A 209 -5.26 3.59 -5.04
N PHE A 210 -4.80 4.59 -4.31
CA PHE A 210 -5.17 5.99 -4.49
C PHE A 210 -4.00 6.71 -5.17
N ILE A 211 -4.16 7.08 -6.44
CA ILE A 211 -3.14 7.82 -7.19
C ILE A 211 -3.31 9.31 -6.84
N ALA A 212 -2.22 9.99 -6.48
CA ALA A 212 -2.30 11.43 -6.24
C ALA A 212 -2.71 12.16 -7.53
N ASP A 213 -3.59 13.16 -7.43
CA ASP A 213 -4.01 13.97 -8.58
C ASP A 213 -2.92 14.95 -9.03
N SER A 214 -1.95 15.25 -8.17
CA SER A 214 -0.84 16.17 -8.45
C SER A 214 0.52 15.48 -8.32
N ILE A 215 1.47 16.00 -9.09
CA ILE A 215 2.88 15.61 -9.06
C ILE A 215 3.59 16.57 -8.11
N LEU A 216 4.37 16.03 -7.17
CA LEU A 216 5.17 16.84 -6.27
C LEU A 216 6.38 17.41 -7.01
N GLU A 217 6.58 18.73 -6.91
CA GLU A 217 7.79 19.40 -7.40
C GLU A 217 8.68 19.78 -6.22
N PHE A 218 9.97 19.43 -6.28
CA PHE A 218 10.95 19.72 -5.23
C PHE A 218 12.34 20.00 -5.83
#